data_AF-A0A1T5JGJ6-F1
#
_entry.id   AF-A0A1T5JGJ6-F1
#
_cell.length_a   1.000
_cell.length_b   1.000
_cell.length_c   1.000
_cell.angle_alpha   90.00
_cell.angle_beta   90.00
_cell.angle_gamma   90.00
#
_symmetry.space_group_name_H-M   'P 1'
#
loop_
_entity.id
_entity.type
_entity.pdbx_description
1 polymer ?
#
loop_
_entity_poly.entity_id
_entity_poly.type
_entity_poly.pdbx_seq_one_letter_code
_entity_poly.pdbx_strand_id
1 'polypeptide(L)'
;MSQYLELDAASLLKRVAEQVPPALRANVVVIGSIATAWAFRDVSGTHSVATKDIDLLLRPAIDAVATAETLGQELLEDGWAPQFTHGREPGNANTPDDDLPALRLSPPESKDGWFVELLAEPPHGQATRKHWRRFQTGLGVFGLPSFRYMRVAVHGAEETEFGLRVATPARMALAHLLEHADPDRTPISNLPGGPPRFTKDVGRATSLWWLAREQSAMAGEVWKREWSETLTALYPDESAEMKAAARSGLASIADYLRDAHAIALNGVLAPHGTTLDAWRRAYATLLHLIDQL
;
A
#
# COMPACT_ATOMS: atom_id res chain seq x y z
N MET A 1 -21.74 8.97 -13.43
CA MET A 1 -20.40 9.52 -13.17
C MET A 1 -20.19 9.52 -11.67
N SER A 2 -19.30 8.67 -11.16
CA SER A 2 -18.87 8.76 -9.76
C SER A 2 -18.00 10.00 -9.65
N GLN A 3 -18.47 11.06 -8.98
CA GLN A 3 -17.61 12.16 -8.55
C GLN A 3 -16.62 11.55 -7.55
N TYR A 4 -15.39 11.27 -7.99
CA TYR A 4 -14.30 11.09 -7.04
C TYR A 4 -14.15 12.44 -6.33
N LEU A 5 -14.31 12.47 -5.01
CA LEU A 5 -13.87 13.64 -4.26
C LEU A 5 -12.36 13.76 -4.50
N GLU A 6 -11.93 14.85 -5.11
CA GLU A 6 -10.52 15.23 -5.08
C GLU A 6 -10.18 15.55 -3.63
N LEU A 7 -9.59 14.58 -2.95
CA LEU A 7 -9.17 14.73 -1.57
C LEU A 7 -7.67 15.05 -1.57
N ASP A 8 -7.31 16.19 -0.98
CA ASP A 8 -5.93 16.57 -0.76
C ASP A 8 -5.27 15.62 0.27
N ALA A 9 -4.10 15.08 -0.08
CA ALA A 9 -3.42 14.07 0.72
C ALA A 9 -3.04 14.58 2.12
N ALA A 10 -2.60 15.83 2.23
CA ALA A 10 -2.24 16.43 3.53
C ALA A 10 -3.47 16.56 4.44
N SER A 11 -4.58 17.05 3.86
CA SER A 11 -5.86 17.16 4.55
C SER A 11 -6.40 15.81 5.03
N LEU A 12 -6.27 14.75 4.22
CA LEU A 12 -6.67 13.40 4.63
C LEU A 12 -5.77 12.82 5.71
N LEU A 13 -4.45 12.96 5.58
CA LEU A 13 -3.51 12.49 6.60
C LEU A 13 -3.77 13.17 7.95
N LYS A 14 -4.03 14.48 7.94
CA LYS A 14 -4.42 15.22 9.14
C LYS A 14 -5.70 14.66 9.77
N ARG A 15 -6.75 14.45 8.96
CA ARG A 15 -8.02 13.87 9.45
C ARG A 15 -7.84 12.48 10.02
N VAL A 16 -7.05 11.63 9.38
CA VAL A 16 -6.73 10.30 9.92
C VAL A 16 -5.97 10.43 11.24
N ALA A 17 -4.98 11.32 11.32
CA ALA A 17 -4.21 11.54 12.54
C ALA A 17 -5.05 12.04 13.71
N GLU A 18 -6.02 12.93 13.46
CA GLU A 18 -6.98 13.43 14.44
C GLU A 18 -7.85 12.32 15.05
N GLN A 19 -8.03 11.22 14.32
CA GLN A 19 -8.90 10.10 14.67
C GLN A 19 -8.11 8.89 15.21
N VAL A 20 -6.82 8.77 14.86
CA VAL A 20 -5.92 7.80 15.47
C VAL A 20 -5.50 8.31 16.86
N PRO A 21 -5.76 7.54 17.93
CA PRO A 21 -5.41 7.94 19.29
C PRO A 21 -3.93 8.27 19.41
N PRO A 22 -3.53 9.37 20.07
CA PRO A 22 -2.14 9.80 20.14
C PRO A 22 -1.17 8.70 20.59
N ALA A 23 -1.59 7.85 21.54
CA ALA A 23 -0.81 6.72 22.05
C ALA A 23 -0.54 5.62 21.01
N LEU A 24 -1.38 5.51 19.98
CA LEU A 24 -1.26 4.50 18.93
C LEU A 24 -0.57 5.00 17.66
N ARG A 25 -0.40 6.32 17.48
CA ARG A 25 0.14 6.88 16.23
C ARG A 25 1.52 6.35 15.85
N ALA A 26 2.39 6.10 16.84
CA ALA A 26 3.71 5.51 16.61
C ALA A 26 3.65 4.09 16.00
N ASN A 27 2.53 3.39 16.20
CA ASN A 27 2.27 2.04 15.71
C ASN A 27 1.54 2.04 14.36
N VAL A 28 1.20 3.19 13.80
CA VAL A 28 0.47 3.31 12.53
C VAL A 28 1.37 3.89 11.45
N VAL A 29 1.47 3.19 10.33
CA VAL A 29 2.11 3.69 9.10
C VAL A 29 1.07 3.72 7.99
N VAL A 30 0.86 4.90 7.40
CA VAL A 30 0.03 5.06 6.21
C VAL A 30 0.81 4.61 4.99
N ILE A 31 0.20 3.77 4.17
CA ILE A 31 0.80 3.25 2.93
C ILE A 31 -0.13 3.53 1.73
N GLY A 32 0.25 3.01 0.56
CA GLY A 32 -0.63 3.00 -0.61
C GLY A 32 -0.81 4.36 -1.27
N SER A 33 -2.03 4.62 -1.76
CA SER A 33 -2.32 5.79 -2.60
C SER A 33 -2.13 7.12 -1.86
N ILE A 34 -2.53 7.19 -0.57
CA ILE A 34 -2.35 8.40 0.25
C ILE A 34 -0.87 8.69 0.49
N ALA A 35 -0.09 7.66 0.85
CA ALA A 35 1.35 7.79 1.03
C ALA A 35 2.04 8.28 -0.24
N THR A 36 1.59 7.78 -1.40
CA THR A 36 2.09 8.21 -2.71
C THR A 36 1.79 9.68 -2.99
N ALA A 37 0.53 10.09 -2.82
CA ALA A 37 0.11 11.46 -3.07
C ALA A 37 0.77 12.46 -2.11
N TRP A 38 0.98 12.07 -0.86
CA TRP A 38 1.76 12.84 0.11
C TRP A 38 3.21 13.02 -0.37
N ALA A 39 3.89 11.94 -0.73
CA ALA A 39 5.31 11.99 -1.11
C ALA A 39 5.56 12.80 -2.39
N PHE A 40 4.61 12.78 -3.33
CA PHE A 40 4.72 13.48 -4.62
C PHE A 40 3.86 14.75 -4.71
N ARG A 41 3.42 15.32 -3.59
CA ARG A 41 2.54 16.51 -3.56
C ARG A 41 3.07 17.72 -4.33
N ASP A 42 4.39 17.84 -4.48
CA ASP A 42 5.05 18.90 -5.25
C ASP A 42 5.09 18.64 -6.76
N VAL A 43 4.73 17.42 -7.20
CA VAL A 43 4.53 17.09 -8.61
C VAL A 43 3.11 17.50 -9.00
N SER A 44 2.99 18.28 -10.09
CA SER A 44 1.73 18.89 -10.50
C SER A 44 0.61 17.85 -10.65
N GLY A 45 -0.49 18.06 -9.92
CA GLY A 45 -1.68 17.19 -9.95
C GLY A 45 -1.63 15.97 -9.02
N THR A 46 -0.47 15.59 -8.46
CA THR A 46 -0.34 14.37 -7.63
C THR A 46 -0.83 14.53 -6.19
N HIS A 47 -1.03 15.77 -5.72
CA HIS A 47 -1.57 16.05 -4.38
C HIS A 47 -3.03 15.58 -4.20
N SER A 48 -3.79 15.50 -5.30
CA SER A 48 -5.17 15.03 -5.31
C SER A 48 -5.21 13.50 -5.39
N VAL A 49 -5.93 12.87 -4.46
CA VAL A 49 -6.01 11.41 -4.41
C VAL A 49 -7.33 10.91 -4.97
N ALA A 50 -7.26 10.18 -6.07
CA ALA A 50 -8.37 9.37 -6.57
C ALA A 50 -8.39 8.00 -5.86
N THR A 51 -8.61 7.98 -4.54
CA THR A 51 -8.76 6.74 -3.74
C THR A 51 -9.91 6.87 -2.75
N LYS A 52 -10.56 5.74 -2.47
CA LYS A 52 -11.50 5.61 -1.34
C LYS A 52 -10.86 4.88 -0.16
N ASP A 53 -9.76 4.17 -0.40
CA ASP A 53 -9.17 3.23 0.53
C ASP A 53 -7.91 3.87 1.14
N ILE A 54 -7.86 4.00 2.46
CA ILE A 54 -6.69 4.44 3.22
C ILE A 54 -6.13 3.26 4.00
N ASP A 55 -4.97 2.79 3.58
CA ASP A 55 -4.32 1.61 4.17
C ASP A 55 -3.51 2.01 5.41
N LEU A 56 -3.94 1.54 6.58
CA LEU A 56 -3.25 1.71 7.86
C LEU A 56 -2.52 0.43 8.22
N LEU A 57 -1.19 0.43 8.09
CA LEU A 57 -0.36 -0.69 8.51
C LEU A 57 0.04 -0.54 9.98
N LEU A 58 -0.33 -1.55 10.77
CA LEU A 58 -0.08 -1.63 12.20
C LEU A 58 1.23 -2.36 12.48
N ARG A 59 2.10 -1.73 13.27
CA ARG A 59 3.43 -2.23 13.63
C ARG A 59 3.78 -1.86 15.09
N PRO A 60 4.71 -2.57 15.75
CA PRO A 60 5.40 -3.76 15.28
C PRO A 60 4.43 -4.96 15.14
N ALA A 61 4.81 -5.97 14.35
CA ALA A 61 4.00 -7.17 14.11
C ALA A 61 3.50 -7.83 15.41
N ILE A 62 4.30 -7.80 16.48
CA ILE A 62 3.94 -8.39 17.78
C ILE A 62 2.73 -7.69 18.42
N ASP A 63 2.62 -6.37 18.26
CA ASP A 63 1.57 -5.54 18.86
C ASP A 63 0.41 -5.25 17.90
N ALA A 64 0.51 -5.69 16.64
CA ALA A 64 -0.44 -5.34 15.59
C ALA A 64 -1.89 -5.77 15.90
N VAL A 65 -2.10 -6.93 16.51
CA VAL A 65 -3.45 -7.39 16.91
C VAL A 65 -4.01 -6.52 18.03
N ALA A 66 -3.26 -6.32 19.12
CA ALA A 66 -3.72 -5.46 20.22
C ALA A 66 -4.01 -4.03 19.73
N THR A 67 -3.14 -3.49 18.86
CA THR A 67 -3.35 -2.19 18.22
C THR A 67 -4.63 -2.17 17.37
N ALA A 68 -4.92 -3.25 16.62
CA ALA A 68 -6.13 -3.35 15.82
C ALA A 68 -7.40 -3.43 16.66
N GLU A 69 -7.35 -4.15 17.79
CA GLU A 69 -8.47 -4.24 18.73
C GLU A 69 -8.77 -2.88 19.35
N THR A 70 -7.75 -2.19 19.87
CA THR A 70 -7.91 -0.86 20.46
C THR A 70 -8.36 0.17 19.43
N LEU A 71 -7.64 0.32 18.31
CA LEU A 71 -7.98 1.30 17.28
C LEU A 71 -9.36 1.01 16.65
N GLY A 72 -9.65 -0.26 16.36
CA GLY A 72 -10.94 -0.66 15.80
C GLY A 72 -12.09 -0.37 16.75
N GLN A 73 -11.92 -0.64 18.05
CA GLN A 73 -12.93 -0.35 19.06
C GLN A 73 -13.18 1.16 19.21
N GLU A 74 -12.12 1.96 19.33
CA GLU A 74 -12.25 3.41 19.52
C GLU A 74 -12.91 4.09 18.32
N LEU A 75 -12.52 3.74 17.08
CA LEU A 75 -13.16 4.29 15.89
C LEU A 75 -14.66 3.93 15.82
N LEU A 76 -15.03 2.70 16.21
CA LEU A 76 -16.43 2.28 16.27
C LEU A 76 -17.24 3.05 17.33
N GLU A 77 -16.64 3.29 18.50
CA GLU A 77 -17.25 4.10 19.57
C GLU A 77 -17.43 5.57 19.14
N ASP A 78 -16.51 6.10 18.34
CA ASP A 78 -16.58 7.43 17.73
C ASP A 78 -17.57 7.51 16.55
N GLY A 79 -18.34 6.46 16.32
CA GLY A 79 -19.42 6.43 15.33
C GLY A 79 -18.95 6.18 13.89
N TRP A 80 -17.72 5.69 13.70
CA TRP A 80 -17.31 5.19 12.39
C TRP A 80 -18.13 3.96 12.00
N ALA A 81 -18.52 3.90 10.73
CA ALA A 81 -19.39 2.86 10.22
C ALA A 81 -18.57 1.77 9.51
N PRO A 82 -18.80 0.48 9.80
CA PRO A 82 -18.14 -0.60 9.08
C PRO A 82 -18.56 -0.65 7.61
N GLN A 83 -17.59 -0.91 6.74
CA GLN A 83 -17.80 -1.15 5.31
C GLN A 83 -17.57 -2.60 4.95
N PHE A 84 -18.65 -3.29 4.57
CA PHE A 84 -18.62 -4.70 4.22
C PHE A 84 -18.56 -4.86 2.71
N THR A 85 -17.43 -5.37 2.21
CA THR A 85 -17.35 -5.73 0.78
C THR A 85 -18.08 -7.03 0.52
N HIS A 86 -18.80 -7.08 -0.61
CA HIS A 86 -19.50 -8.28 -1.08
C HIS A 86 -20.51 -8.86 -0.06
N GLY A 87 -21.07 -8.03 0.83
CA GLY A 87 -22.03 -8.46 1.84
C GLY A 87 -21.45 -9.33 2.95
N ARG A 88 -20.13 -9.35 3.14
CA ARG A 88 -19.48 -10.09 4.25
C ARG A 88 -19.72 -9.39 5.58
N GLU A 89 -20.44 -10.02 6.49
CA GLU A 89 -20.61 -9.55 7.87
C GLU A 89 -19.40 -9.92 8.76
N PRO A 90 -19.25 -9.30 9.94
CA PRO A 90 -18.23 -9.72 10.91
C PRO A 90 -18.36 -11.21 11.23
N GLY A 91 -17.22 -11.87 11.40
CA GLY A 91 -17.17 -13.28 11.77
C GLY A 91 -17.51 -13.51 13.24
N ASN A 92 -17.47 -14.79 13.63
CA ASN A 92 -17.59 -15.25 15.00
C ASN A 92 -16.39 -16.15 15.38
N ALA A 93 -16.39 -16.66 16.61
CA ALA A 93 -15.29 -17.50 17.13
C ALA A 93 -14.96 -18.73 16.27
N ASN A 94 -15.95 -19.25 15.53
CA ASN A 94 -15.84 -20.45 14.69
C ASN A 94 -15.54 -20.13 13.22
N THR A 95 -15.51 -18.86 12.83
CA THR A 95 -15.19 -18.48 11.44
C THR A 95 -13.70 -18.74 11.19
N PRO A 96 -13.33 -19.47 10.11
CA PRO A 96 -11.94 -19.67 9.73
C PRO A 96 -11.24 -18.34 9.45
N ASP A 97 -9.94 -18.25 9.77
CA ASP A 97 -9.21 -16.97 9.68
C ASP A 97 -9.17 -16.40 8.25
N ASP A 98 -9.05 -17.25 7.23
CA ASP A 98 -9.06 -16.86 5.81
C ASP A 98 -10.44 -16.41 5.30
N ASP A 99 -11.51 -16.73 6.04
CA ASP A 99 -12.88 -16.34 5.73
C ASP A 99 -13.29 -15.03 6.42
N LEU A 100 -12.54 -14.58 7.43
CA LEU A 100 -12.81 -13.34 8.14
C LEU A 100 -12.68 -12.12 7.21
N PRO A 101 -13.58 -11.13 7.31
CA PRO A 101 -13.42 -9.87 6.59
C PRO A 101 -12.29 -9.02 7.22
N ALA A 102 -11.60 -8.24 6.39
CA ALA A 102 -10.77 -7.14 6.89
C ALA A 102 -11.67 -6.06 7.51
N LEU A 103 -11.19 -5.40 8.56
CA LEU A 103 -11.91 -4.27 9.14
C LEU A 103 -11.70 -3.02 8.26
N ARG A 104 -12.81 -2.54 7.70
CA ARG A 104 -12.89 -1.29 6.96
C ARG A 104 -13.87 -0.36 7.64
N LEU A 105 -13.48 0.88 7.91
CA LEU A 105 -14.29 1.84 8.64
C LEU A 105 -14.37 3.16 7.88
N SER A 106 -15.58 3.67 7.68
CA SER A 106 -15.84 5.00 7.12
C SER A 106 -16.13 6.01 8.23
N PRO A 107 -15.61 7.24 8.15
CA PRO A 107 -15.85 8.26 9.16
C PRO A 107 -17.32 8.71 9.13
N PRO A 108 -17.86 9.17 10.28
CA PRO A 108 -19.27 9.57 10.40
C PRO A 108 -19.66 10.69 9.41
N GLU A 109 -18.73 11.60 9.10
CA GLU A 109 -18.96 12.75 8.23
C GLU A 109 -18.86 12.43 6.73
N SER A 110 -18.43 11.22 6.36
CA SER A 110 -18.22 10.85 4.96
C SER A 110 -18.44 9.36 4.70
N LYS A 111 -19.69 8.92 4.83
CA LYS A 111 -20.07 7.51 4.62
C LYS A 111 -19.76 6.97 3.22
N ASP A 112 -19.66 7.85 2.21
CA ASP A 112 -19.40 7.48 0.81
C ASP A 112 -18.08 8.03 0.22
N GLY A 113 -17.31 8.80 1.01
CA GLY A 113 -16.12 9.51 0.50
C GLY A 113 -14.82 8.71 0.59
N TRP A 114 -14.59 8.02 1.71
CA TRP A 114 -13.39 7.19 1.96
C TRP A 114 -13.58 6.28 3.19
N PHE A 115 -12.65 5.34 3.38
CA PHE A 115 -12.57 4.47 4.55
C PHE A 115 -11.11 4.13 4.89
N VAL A 116 -10.86 3.75 6.14
CA VAL A 116 -9.58 3.13 6.55
C VAL A 116 -9.69 1.62 6.45
N GLU A 117 -8.65 0.94 5.97
CA GLU A 117 -8.47 -0.51 6.06
C GLU A 117 -7.27 -0.81 6.98
N LEU A 118 -7.47 -1.71 7.96
CA LEU A 118 -6.39 -2.12 8.85
C LEU A 118 -5.60 -3.29 8.26
N LEU A 119 -4.28 -3.16 8.24
CA LEU A 119 -3.32 -4.16 7.80
C LEU A 119 -2.27 -4.38 8.90
N ALA A 120 -1.60 -5.52 8.92
CA ALA A 120 -0.49 -5.77 9.86
C ALA A 120 0.87 -5.84 9.15
N GLU A 121 1.90 -5.37 9.84
CA GLU A 121 3.28 -5.79 9.57
C GLU A 121 3.36 -7.33 9.68
N PRO A 122 3.97 -8.02 8.69
CA PRO A 122 4.08 -9.47 8.73
C PRO A 122 4.98 -9.92 9.90
N PRO A 123 4.68 -11.05 10.57
CA PRO A 123 5.59 -11.65 11.51
C PRO A 123 6.92 -12.01 10.85
N HIS A 124 7.98 -12.05 11.66
CA HIS A 124 9.31 -12.45 11.19
C HIS A 124 9.26 -13.85 10.55
N GLY A 125 9.81 -13.98 9.35
CA GLY A 125 9.86 -15.26 8.63
C GLY A 125 8.56 -15.70 7.97
N GLN A 126 7.56 -14.82 7.80
CA GLN A 126 6.36 -15.15 7.03
C GLN A 126 6.74 -15.59 5.60
N ALA A 127 6.59 -16.88 5.30
CA ALA A 127 6.85 -17.43 3.97
C ALA A 127 5.65 -17.29 3.02
N THR A 128 4.43 -17.42 3.55
CA THR A 128 3.21 -17.29 2.74
C THR A 128 3.02 -15.86 2.26
N ARG A 129 2.56 -15.67 1.02
CA ARG A 129 2.25 -14.33 0.47
C ARG A 129 1.36 -13.53 1.40
N LYS A 130 0.28 -14.15 1.87
CA LYS A 130 -0.74 -13.54 2.72
C LYS A 130 -0.93 -14.37 3.97
N HIS A 131 -1.13 -13.69 5.10
CA HIS A 131 -1.51 -14.31 6.35
C HIS A 131 -2.56 -13.44 7.05
N TRP A 132 -3.57 -14.08 7.62
CA TRP A 132 -4.64 -13.42 8.36
C TRP A 132 -4.53 -13.77 9.83
N ARG A 133 -4.56 -12.75 10.69
CA ARG A 133 -4.65 -12.93 12.15
C ARG A 133 -6.00 -12.47 12.63
N ARG A 134 -6.70 -13.30 13.39
CA ARG A 134 -7.96 -12.90 14.03
C ARG A 134 -7.75 -11.81 15.08
N PHE A 135 -8.71 -10.91 15.19
CA PHE A 135 -8.85 -9.96 16.29
C PHE A 135 -10.33 -9.63 16.51
N GLN A 136 -10.67 -9.12 17.69
CA GLN A 136 -12.06 -8.89 18.07
C GLN A 136 -12.35 -7.40 18.32
N THR A 137 -13.55 -6.97 17.92
CA THR A 137 -14.13 -5.67 18.31
C THR A 137 -15.53 -5.87 18.90
N GLY A 138 -16.17 -4.79 19.35
CA GLY A 138 -17.57 -4.82 19.79
C GLY A 138 -18.57 -5.26 18.71
N LEU A 139 -18.19 -5.26 17.43
CA LEU A 139 -19.05 -5.70 16.32
C LEU A 139 -18.92 -7.19 15.96
N GLY A 140 -17.84 -7.86 16.38
CA GLY A 140 -17.58 -9.24 16.01
C GLY A 140 -16.09 -9.52 15.77
N VAL A 141 -15.82 -10.59 15.04
CA VAL A 141 -14.45 -11.05 14.76
C VAL A 141 -14.04 -10.64 13.34
N PHE A 142 -12.83 -10.11 13.22
CA PHE A 142 -12.24 -9.64 11.96
C PHE A 142 -10.88 -10.29 11.71
N GLY A 143 -10.46 -10.27 10.46
CA GLY A 143 -9.13 -10.69 10.03
C GLY A 143 -8.25 -9.48 9.84
N LEU A 144 -7.03 -9.52 10.38
CA LEU A 144 -5.98 -8.53 10.15
C LEU A 144 -5.01 -9.10 9.10
N PRO A 145 -5.15 -8.72 7.82
CA PRO A 145 -4.29 -9.26 6.77
C PRO A 145 -2.88 -8.67 6.84
N SER A 146 -1.90 -9.49 6.52
CA SER A 146 -0.49 -9.10 6.36
C SER A 146 0.07 -9.73 5.09
N PHE A 147 0.97 -9.01 4.41
CA PHE A 147 1.68 -9.49 3.24
C PHE A 147 3.18 -9.57 3.53
N ARG A 148 3.84 -10.63 3.05
CA ARG A 148 5.21 -11.01 3.47
C ARG A 148 6.26 -9.89 3.32
N TYR A 149 6.11 -9.00 2.35
CA TYR A 149 7.05 -7.88 2.12
C TYR A 149 6.56 -6.52 2.65
N MET A 150 5.49 -6.42 3.43
CA MET A 150 5.09 -5.10 3.95
C MET A 150 6.11 -4.49 4.91
N ARG A 151 6.96 -5.32 5.56
CA ARG A 151 8.09 -4.84 6.37
C ARG A 151 9.08 -4.02 5.54
N VAL A 152 9.26 -4.36 4.26
CA VAL A 152 10.04 -3.56 3.30
C VAL A 152 9.35 -2.23 3.07
N ALA A 153 8.05 -2.23 2.77
CA ALA A 153 7.30 -1.02 2.44
C ALA A 153 7.36 0.05 3.55
N VAL A 154 7.35 -0.37 4.82
CA VAL A 154 7.30 0.55 5.98
C VAL A 154 8.65 0.75 6.67
N HIS A 155 9.72 0.16 6.15
CA HIS A 155 11.06 0.40 6.66
C HIS A 155 11.43 1.88 6.49
N GLY A 156 11.99 2.52 7.52
CA GLY A 156 12.33 3.94 7.45
C GLY A 156 11.15 4.88 7.13
N ALA A 157 9.90 4.48 7.41
CA ALA A 157 8.74 5.34 7.23
C ALA A 157 8.89 6.66 8.00
N GLU A 158 8.58 7.77 7.35
CA GLU A 158 8.87 9.12 7.82
C GLU A 158 7.72 9.64 8.67
N GLU A 159 8.04 10.31 9.78
CA GLU A 159 7.04 10.98 10.60
C GLU A 159 6.56 12.26 9.91
N THR A 160 5.25 12.46 9.89
CA THR A 160 4.60 13.67 9.38
C THR A 160 4.41 14.68 10.50
N GLU A 161 4.12 15.93 10.15
CA GLU A 161 3.76 16.98 11.11
C GLU A 161 2.48 16.66 11.92
N PHE A 162 1.71 15.65 11.51
CA PHE A 162 0.51 15.18 12.21
C PHE A 162 0.79 14.03 13.21
N GLY A 163 2.04 13.57 13.32
CA GLY A 163 2.47 12.50 14.23
C GLY A 163 2.20 11.08 13.71
N LEU A 164 1.66 10.93 12.49
CA LEU A 164 1.60 9.65 11.80
C LEU A 164 2.85 9.42 10.96
N ARG A 165 3.20 8.16 10.74
CA ARG A 165 4.26 7.78 9.81
C ARG A 165 3.71 7.47 8.42
N VAL A 166 4.48 7.75 7.38
CA VAL A 166 4.12 7.49 5.98
C VAL A 166 5.24 6.71 5.29
N ALA A 167 4.88 5.67 4.54
CA ALA A 167 5.83 4.87 3.76
C ALA A 167 6.41 5.63 2.56
N THR A 168 7.69 5.39 2.23
CA THR A 168 8.33 6.03 1.07
C THR A 168 7.95 5.32 -0.24
N PRO A 169 7.77 6.04 -1.35
CA PRO A 169 7.48 5.45 -2.66
C PRO A 169 8.50 4.41 -3.10
N ALA A 170 9.79 4.64 -2.84
CA ALA A 170 10.84 3.70 -3.19
C ALA A 170 10.62 2.34 -2.52
N ARG A 171 10.37 2.33 -1.20
CA ARG A 171 10.21 1.09 -0.45
C ARG A 171 8.89 0.38 -0.72
N MET A 172 7.81 1.13 -0.97
CA MET A 172 6.56 0.56 -1.48
C MET A 172 6.76 -0.10 -2.85
N ALA A 173 7.49 0.53 -3.76
CA ALA A 173 7.82 -0.05 -5.06
C ALA A 173 8.61 -1.35 -4.88
N LEU A 174 9.68 -1.36 -4.07
CA LEU A 174 10.46 -2.56 -3.80
C LEU A 174 9.61 -3.69 -3.23
N ALA A 175 8.73 -3.40 -2.26
CA ALA A 175 7.82 -4.39 -1.70
C ALA A 175 6.90 -5.01 -2.76
N HIS A 176 6.35 -4.21 -3.68
CA HIS A 176 5.56 -4.72 -4.81
C HIS A 176 6.39 -5.62 -5.75
N LEU A 177 7.64 -5.26 -6.03
CA LEU A 177 8.52 -6.07 -6.88
C LEU A 177 8.83 -7.42 -6.23
N LEU A 178 9.20 -7.43 -4.95
CA LEU A 178 9.50 -8.65 -4.20
C LEU A 178 8.27 -9.57 -4.08
N GLU A 179 7.10 -8.99 -3.80
CA GLU A 179 5.85 -9.75 -3.65
C GLU A 179 5.50 -10.57 -4.88
N HIS A 180 5.79 -10.01 -6.06
CA HIS A 180 5.44 -10.57 -7.36
C HIS A 180 6.64 -11.17 -8.11
N ALA A 181 7.75 -11.47 -7.41
CA ALA A 181 8.82 -12.31 -7.94
C ALA A 181 8.30 -13.68 -8.41
N ASP A 182 7.32 -14.20 -7.67
CA ASP A 182 6.34 -15.20 -8.12
C ASP A 182 5.00 -14.45 -8.38
N PRO A 183 4.55 -14.26 -9.62
CA PRO A 183 3.43 -13.35 -9.90
C PRO A 183 2.06 -13.82 -9.36
N ASP A 184 1.32 -12.95 -8.66
CA ASP A 184 -0.08 -13.23 -8.29
C ASP A 184 -1.02 -13.15 -9.49
N ARG A 185 -1.40 -14.32 -10.00
CA ARG A 185 -2.31 -14.48 -11.14
C ARG A 185 -3.80 -14.39 -10.78
N THR A 186 -4.15 -14.11 -9.53
CA THR A 186 -5.54 -13.93 -9.11
C THR A 186 -6.17 -12.75 -9.87
N PRO A 187 -7.29 -12.95 -10.60
CA PRO A 187 -7.95 -11.87 -11.33
C PRO A 187 -8.50 -10.78 -10.40
N ILE A 188 -8.41 -9.52 -10.82
CA ILE A 188 -9.10 -8.42 -10.15
C ILE A 188 -10.48 -8.24 -10.78
N SER A 189 -11.53 -8.69 -10.07
CA SER A 189 -12.92 -8.72 -10.55
C SER A 189 -13.48 -7.35 -10.97
N ASN A 190 -13.00 -6.27 -10.37
CA ASN A 190 -13.55 -4.92 -10.56
C ASN A 190 -12.83 -4.12 -11.65
N LEU A 191 -11.89 -4.74 -12.38
CA LEU A 191 -11.17 -4.12 -13.49
C LEU A 191 -11.59 -4.75 -14.83
N PRO A 192 -11.81 -3.96 -15.90
CA PRO A 192 -12.13 -4.48 -17.22
C PRO A 192 -11.11 -5.54 -17.68
N GLY A 193 -11.60 -6.69 -18.15
CA GLY A 193 -10.75 -7.80 -18.59
C GLY A 193 -10.20 -8.69 -17.46
N GLY A 194 -10.48 -8.37 -16.18
CA GLY A 194 -10.04 -9.16 -15.04
C GLY A 194 -8.53 -9.40 -14.99
N PRO A 195 -7.69 -8.36 -15.14
CA PRO A 195 -6.24 -8.53 -15.20
C PRO A 195 -5.71 -9.20 -13.91
N PRO A 196 -4.63 -9.99 -14.00
CA PRO A 196 -3.92 -10.50 -12.85
C PRO A 196 -3.53 -9.41 -11.85
N ARG A 197 -3.53 -9.74 -10.54
CA ARG A 197 -3.18 -8.77 -9.49
C ARG A 197 -1.77 -8.20 -9.64
N PHE A 198 -0.80 -9.02 -10.03
CA PHE A 198 0.58 -8.55 -10.23
C PHE A 198 0.67 -7.40 -11.26
N THR A 199 -0.20 -7.38 -12.28
CA THR A 199 -0.24 -6.33 -13.29
C THR A 199 -0.48 -4.96 -12.67
N LYS A 200 -1.38 -4.89 -11.67
CA LYS A 200 -1.67 -3.65 -10.92
C LYS A 200 -0.49 -3.24 -10.03
N ASP A 201 0.02 -4.17 -9.22
CA ASP A 201 0.99 -3.85 -8.17
C ASP A 201 2.39 -3.57 -8.76
N VAL A 202 2.85 -4.38 -9.71
CA VAL A 202 4.14 -4.13 -10.39
C VAL A 202 4.03 -2.94 -11.35
N GLY A 203 2.87 -2.75 -11.98
CA GLY A 203 2.55 -1.53 -12.72
C GLY A 203 2.66 -0.28 -11.86
N ARG A 204 2.16 -0.34 -10.61
CA ARG A 204 2.30 0.74 -9.63
C ARG A 204 3.77 1.03 -9.32
N ALA A 205 4.62 0.03 -9.12
CA ALA A 205 6.06 0.24 -8.91
C ALA A 205 6.70 1.06 -10.04
N THR A 206 6.35 0.76 -11.30
CA THR A 206 6.82 1.53 -12.47
C THR A 206 6.30 2.97 -12.46
N SER A 207 5.03 3.17 -12.08
CA SER A 207 4.44 4.51 -11.98
C SER A 207 5.04 5.36 -10.87
N LEU A 208 5.33 4.76 -9.70
CA LEU A 208 6.04 5.43 -8.61
C LEU A 208 7.44 5.87 -9.05
N TRP A 209 8.13 5.03 -9.83
CA TRP A 209 9.43 5.37 -10.39
C TRP A 209 9.35 6.51 -11.40
N TRP A 210 8.33 6.52 -12.26
CA TRP A 210 8.09 7.64 -13.16
C TRP A 210 7.90 8.94 -12.37
N LEU A 211 7.01 8.96 -11.37
CA LEU A 211 6.77 10.13 -10.51
C LEU A 211 8.04 10.61 -9.78
N ALA A 212 8.83 9.69 -9.25
CA ALA A 212 10.08 10.04 -8.58
C ALA A 212 11.05 10.77 -9.51
N ARG A 213 11.14 10.35 -10.78
CA ARG A 213 12.00 11.00 -11.77
C ARG A 213 11.47 12.36 -12.21
N GLU A 214 10.16 12.55 -12.26
CA GLU A 214 9.55 13.86 -12.52
C GLU A 214 9.79 14.82 -11.33
N GLN A 215 9.80 14.30 -10.10
CA GLN A 215 10.07 15.09 -8.91
C GLN A 215 11.55 15.49 -8.80
N SER A 216 12.49 14.60 -9.14
CA SER A 216 13.91 14.83 -8.93
C SER A 216 14.81 14.06 -9.88
N ALA A 217 15.81 14.76 -10.43
CA ALA A 217 16.90 14.14 -11.19
C ALA A 217 17.76 13.18 -10.34
N MET A 218 17.74 13.31 -9.01
CA MET A 218 18.49 12.46 -8.08
C MET A 218 17.74 11.18 -7.68
N ALA A 219 16.52 10.95 -8.20
CA ALA A 219 15.68 9.82 -7.81
C ALA A 219 16.38 8.47 -7.87
N GLY A 220 17.23 8.24 -8.87
CA GLY A 220 17.99 6.99 -9.01
C GLY A 220 18.97 6.74 -7.86
N GLU A 221 19.75 7.74 -7.47
CA GLU A 221 20.69 7.60 -6.34
C GLU A 221 19.96 7.44 -5.01
N VAL A 222 18.85 8.17 -4.83
CA VAL A 222 18.00 8.06 -3.64
C VAL A 222 17.39 6.66 -3.51
N TRP A 223 16.76 6.15 -4.57
CA TRP A 223 16.13 4.84 -4.56
C TRP A 223 17.14 3.71 -4.37
N LYS A 224 18.30 3.76 -5.04
CA LYS A 224 19.38 2.77 -4.83
C LYS A 224 19.82 2.72 -3.38
N ARG A 225 20.05 3.89 -2.77
CA ARG A 225 20.44 3.97 -1.36
C ARG A 225 19.36 3.40 -0.46
N GLU A 226 18.12 3.86 -0.57
CA GLU A 226 17.01 3.38 0.26
C GLU A 226 16.79 1.87 0.13
N TRP A 227 16.87 1.33 -1.09
CA TRP A 227 16.74 -0.10 -1.34
C TRP A 227 17.91 -0.89 -0.73
N SER A 228 19.15 -0.44 -0.94
CA SER A 228 20.34 -1.10 -0.37
C SER A 228 20.32 -1.12 1.15
N GLU A 229 19.97 0.01 1.78
CA GLU A 229 19.80 0.12 3.23
C GLU A 229 18.71 -0.83 3.74
N THR A 230 17.57 -0.87 3.05
CA THR A 230 16.44 -1.72 3.44
C THR A 230 16.77 -3.20 3.30
N LEU A 231 17.39 -3.62 2.19
CA LEU A 231 17.79 -5.00 1.97
C LEU A 231 18.86 -5.43 2.97
N THR A 232 19.86 -4.59 3.23
CA THR A 232 20.91 -4.87 4.23
C THR A 232 20.31 -5.03 5.63
N ALA A 233 19.37 -4.16 6.00
CA ALA A 233 18.76 -4.19 7.32
C ALA A 233 17.80 -5.36 7.53
N LEU A 234 17.03 -5.74 6.51
CA LEU A 234 15.96 -6.72 6.64
C LEU A 234 16.34 -8.13 6.16
N TYR A 235 17.30 -8.24 5.24
CA TYR A 235 17.73 -9.45 4.54
C TYR A 235 19.27 -9.48 4.38
N PRO A 236 20.05 -9.36 5.48
CA PRO A 236 21.51 -9.19 5.40
C PRO A 236 22.23 -10.33 4.65
N ASP A 237 21.72 -11.56 4.78
CA ASP A 237 22.32 -12.76 4.18
C ASP A 237 21.68 -13.14 2.83
N GLU A 238 20.64 -12.42 2.41
CA GLU A 238 19.80 -12.75 1.23
C GLU A 238 19.73 -11.59 0.22
N SER A 239 20.59 -10.58 0.35
CA SER A 239 20.53 -9.37 -0.49
C SER A 239 20.59 -9.66 -2.01
N ALA A 240 21.44 -10.62 -2.42
CA ALA A 240 21.53 -11.04 -3.82
C ALA A 240 20.24 -11.73 -4.31
N GLU A 241 19.61 -12.55 -3.46
CA GLU A 241 18.33 -13.18 -3.76
C GLU A 241 17.22 -12.13 -3.87
N MET A 242 17.17 -11.17 -2.94
CA MET A 242 16.17 -10.09 -2.97
C MET A 242 16.32 -9.21 -4.21
N LYS A 243 17.56 -8.91 -4.64
CA LYS A 243 17.81 -8.23 -5.91
C LYS A 243 17.27 -9.04 -7.09
N ALA A 244 17.57 -10.34 -7.15
CA ALA A 244 17.08 -11.21 -8.21
C ALA A 244 15.54 -11.32 -8.21
N ALA A 245 14.92 -11.40 -7.04
CA ALA A 245 13.48 -11.42 -6.85
C ALA A 245 12.83 -10.12 -7.34
N ALA A 246 13.36 -8.95 -6.95
CA ALA A 246 12.85 -7.66 -7.42
C ALA A 246 12.94 -7.53 -8.94
N ARG A 247 14.05 -8.02 -9.52
CA ARG A 247 14.24 -8.07 -10.98
C ARG A 247 13.22 -8.99 -11.66
N SER A 248 12.99 -10.19 -11.11
CA SER A 248 11.99 -11.15 -11.60
C SER A 248 10.59 -10.54 -11.55
N GLY A 249 10.25 -9.89 -10.44
CA GLY A 249 8.98 -9.21 -10.24
C GLY A 249 8.74 -8.15 -11.30
N LEU A 250 9.71 -7.27 -11.57
CA LEU A 250 9.57 -6.30 -12.65
C LEU A 250 9.51 -6.95 -14.04
N ALA A 251 10.31 -7.99 -14.30
CA ALA A 251 10.29 -8.65 -15.60
C ALA A 251 8.95 -9.34 -15.92
N SER A 252 8.20 -9.76 -14.89
CA SER A 252 6.93 -10.49 -15.03
C SER A 252 5.83 -9.75 -15.79
N ILE A 253 5.90 -8.42 -15.83
CA ILE A 253 4.91 -7.52 -16.45
C ILE A 253 5.24 -7.19 -17.92
N ALA A 254 6.35 -7.66 -18.48
CA ALA A 254 6.78 -7.34 -19.85
C ALA A 254 5.67 -7.52 -20.90
N ASP A 255 4.87 -8.58 -20.79
CA ASP A 255 3.75 -8.87 -21.71
C ASP A 255 2.45 -8.10 -21.36
N TYR A 256 2.42 -7.45 -20.20
CA TYR A 256 1.25 -6.76 -19.62
C TYR A 256 1.42 -5.24 -19.51
N LEU A 257 2.46 -4.67 -20.13
CA LEU A 257 2.79 -3.24 -20.00
C LEU A 257 1.63 -2.31 -20.39
N ARG A 258 0.84 -2.70 -21.41
CA ARG A 258 -0.33 -1.92 -21.84
C ARG A 258 -1.44 -1.94 -20.78
N ASP A 259 -1.75 -3.10 -20.23
CA ASP A 259 -2.81 -3.25 -19.22
C ASP A 259 -2.41 -2.56 -17.91
N ALA A 260 -1.16 -2.74 -17.49
CA ALA A 260 -0.63 -2.06 -16.31
C ALA A 260 -0.65 -0.53 -16.45
N HIS A 261 -0.29 -0.01 -17.63
CA HIS A 261 -0.38 1.43 -17.92
C HIS A 261 -1.82 1.93 -17.90
N ALA A 262 -2.76 1.20 -18.49
CA ALA A 262 -4.18 1.54 -18.45
C ALA A 262 -4.74 1.57 -17.01
N ILE A 263 -4.33 0.63 -16.16
CA ILE A 263 -4.67 0.63 -14.74
C ILE A 263 -4.05 1.84 -14.03
N ALA A 264 -2.78 2.14 -14.29
CA ALA A 264 -2.08 3.28 -13.69
C ALA A 264 -2.72 4.62 -14.04
N LEU A 265 -3.17 4.80 -15.30
CA LEU A 265 -3.86 6.00 -15.76
C LEU A 265 -5.24 6.22 -15.11
N ASN A 266 -5.87 5.17 -14.58
CA ASN A 266 -7.13 5.29 -13.84
C ASN A 266 -6.91 5.40 -12.32
N GLY A 267 -5.65 5.52 -11.88
CA GLY A 267 -5.28 5.64 -10.48
C GLY A 267 -4.15 6.64 -10.30
N VAL A 268 -2.97 6.15 -9.91
CA VAL A 268 -1.83 6.99 -9.49
C VAL A 268 -1.33 7.97 -10.57
N LEU A 269 -1.54 7.68 -11.85
CA LEU A 269 -1.13 8.56 -12.97
C LEU A 269 -2.28 9.35 -13.60
N ALA A 270 -3.50 9.25 -13.06
CA ALA A 270 -4.67 9.95 -13.61
C ALA A 270 -4.46 11.45 -13.84
N PRO A 271 -3.75 12.21 -12.96
CA PRO A 271 -3.54 13.64 -13.16
C PRO A 271 -2.54 14.00 -14.29
N HIS A 272 -1.76 13.04 -14.80
CA HIS A 272 -0.55 13.34 -15.57
C HIS A 272 -0.66 13.11 -17.07
N GLY A 273 -1.70 12.41 -17.55
CA GLY A 273 -1.84 12.09 -18.97
C GLY A 273 -0.64 11.32 -19.55
N THR A 274 0.09 10.57 -18.72
CA THR A 274 1.34 9.88 -19.09
C THR A 274 1.12 8.97 -20.30
N THR A 275 1.90 9.15 -21.37
CA THR A 275 1.81 8.28 -22.55
C THR A 275 2.40 6.89 -22.27
N LEU A 276 1.93 5.87 -23.01
CA LEU A 276 2.46 4.50 -22.89
C LEU A 276 3.97 4.45 -23.15
N ASP A 277 4.49 5.24 -24.08
CA ASP A 277 5.91 5.25 -24.39
C ASP A 277 6.75 5.90 -23.28
N ALA A 278 6.26 6.97 -22.65
CA ALA A 278 6.92 7.55 -21.47
C ALA A 278 6.95 6.56 -20.32
N TRP A 279 5.84 5.86 -20.11
CA TRP A 279 5.72 4.83 -19.07
C TRP A 279 6.62 3.61 -19.35
N ARG A 280 6.72 3.15 -20.60
CA ARG A 280 7.67 2.09 -21.02
C ARG A 280 9.13 2.49 -20.81
N ARG A 281 9.47 3.77 -21.02
CA ARG A 281 10.81 4.28 -20.68
C ARG A 281 11.05 4.21 -19.17
N ALA A 282 10.05 4.50 -18.34
CA ALA A 282 10.17 4.33 -16.89
C ALA A 282 10.37 2.86 -16.51
N TYR A 283 9.60 1.94 -17.10
CA TYR A 283 9.80 0.49 -16.92
C TYR A 283 11.24 0.07 -17.23
N ALA A 284 11.76 0.46 -18.39
CA ALA A 284 13.11 0.10 -18.82
C ALA A 284 14.20 0.69 -17.91
N THR A 285 14.05 1.94 -17.46
CA THR A 285 15.02 2.55 -16.55
C THR A 285 14.92 2.03 -15.13
N LEU A 286 13.74 1.61 -14.67
CA LEU A 286 13.60 0.92 -13.38
C LEU A 286 14.31 -0.43 -13.40
N LEU A 287 14.20 -1.18 -14.51
CA LEU A 287 14.93 -2.44 -14.67
C LEU A 287 16.45 -2.22 -14.60
N HIS A 288 16.94 -1.18 -15.27
CA HIS A 288 18.35 -0.80 -15.19
C HIS A 288 18.78 -0.39 -13.78
N LEU A 289 17.91 0.31 -13.04
CA LEU A 289 18.17 0.69 -11.65
C LEU A 289 18.33 -0.54 -10.74
N ILE A 290 17.45 -1.54 -10.90
CA ILE A 290 17.53 -2.80 -10.15
C ILE A 290 18.83 -3.53 -10.46
N ASP A 291 19.26 -3.54 -11.74
CA ASP A 291 20.52 -4.18 -12.13
C ASP A 291 21.75 -3.54 -11.45
N GLN A 292 21.64 -2.29 -10.98
CA GLN A 292 22.69 -1.55 -10.26
C GLN A 292 22.67 -1.70 -8.73
N LEU A 293 21.68 -2.39 -8.14
CA LEU A 293 21.64 -2.69 -6.69
C LEU A 293 22.79 -3.61 -6.26
#